data_AF-A0A1C6UDZ7-F1
#
_entry.id   AF-A0A1C6UDZ7-F1
#
_cell.length_a   1.000
_cell.length_b   1.000
_cell.length_c   1.000
_cell.angle_alpha   90.00
_cell.angle_beta   90.00
_cell.angle_gamma   90.00
#
_symmetry.space_group_name_H-M   'P 1'
#
loop_
_entity.id
_entity.type
_entity.pdbx_description
1 polymer ?
#
loop_
_entity_poly.entity_id
_entity_poly.type
_entity_poly.pdbx_seq_one_letter_code
_entity_poly.pdbx_strand_id
1 'polypeptide(L)'
;MTVADDLFTPTISPAAYEARRPPWRPQSLIFPAVFGGPTAVTVLALVNGRRLGASRLAHLAVLGAGLAGLVARLTVTLAIYDDGAGRPGRLVGALAGGLVWLVAAATQKRLFRAYELRGGRPASLWLPGLGAVLLLGFTEAVLVSLVAAA
;
A
#
# COMPACT_ATOMS: atom_id res chain seq x y z
N MET A 1 14.92 1.64 -47.72
CA MET A 1 15.19 0.87 -46.50
C MET A 1 16.44 0.06 -46.74
N THR A 2 17.57 0.52 -46.21
CA THR A 2 18.87 -0.14 -46.32
C THR A 2 18.96 -1.21 -45.23
N VAL A 3 19.54 -2.37 -45.55
CA VAL A 3 19.70 -3.54 -44.65
C VAL A 3 20.35 -3.18 -43.29
N ALA A 4 21.06 -2.06 -43.22
CA ALA A 4 21.65 -1.53 -41.99
C ALA A 4 20.63 -1.10 -40.92
N ASP A 5 19.43 -0.65 -41.31
CA ASP A 5 18.40 -0.20 -40.34
C ASP A 5 17.74 -1.39 -39.60
N ASP A 6 17.76 -2.59 -40.20
CA ASP A 6 17.13 -3.78 -39.62
C ASP A 6 18.01 -4.40 -38.49
N LEU A 7 19.33 -4.26 -38.60
CA LEU A 7 20.32 -4.73 -37.62
C LEU A 7 20.29 -3.97 -36.28
N PHE A 8 19.80 -2.73 -36.29
CA PHE A 8 19.69 -1.91 -35.09
C PHE A 8 18.26 -1.85 -34.55
N THR A 9 17.34 -2.65 -35.10
CA THR A 9 16.00 -2.78 -34.51
C THR A 9 16.13 -3.60 -33.22
N PRO A 10 15.93 -2.99 -32.03
CA PRO A 10 16.06 -3.71 -30.77
C PRO A 10 15.05 -4.85 -30.74
N THR A 11 15.54 -6.10 -30.75
CA THR A 11 14.70 -7.31 -30.68
C THR A 11 13.96 -7.41 -29.34
N ILE A 12 14.40 -6.65 -28.34
CA ILE A 12 13.72 -6.49 -27.06
C ILE A 12 12.71 -5.35 -27.19
N SER A 13 11.53 -5.65 -27.71
CA SER A 13 10.40 -4.71 -27.67
C SER A 13 9.90 -4.59 -26.22
N PRO A 14 9.86 -3.38 -25.64
CA PRO A 14 9.34 -3.15 -24.28
C PRO A 14 7.90 -3.66 -24.10
N ALA A 15 7.12 -3.71 -25.19
CA ALA A 15 5.75 -4.17 -25.19
C ALA A 15 5.59 -5.65 -24.79
N ALA A 16 6.63 -6.48 -24.99
CA ALA A 16 6.58 -7.90 -24.64
C ALA A 16 6.49 -8.16 -23.12
N TYR A 17 6.78 -7.16 -22.28
CA TYR A 17 6.77 -7.26 -20.82
C TYR A 17 5.64 -6.47 -20.14
N GLU A 18 4.63 -6.01 -20.89
CA GLU A 18 3.49 -5.32 -20.28
C GLU A 18 2.77 -6.24 -19.27
N ALA A 19 2.87 -5.88 -18.00
CA ALA A 19 2.14 -6.57 -16.96
C ALA A 19 0.64 -6.38 -17.20
N ARG A 20 -0.13 -7.49 -17.29
CA ARG A 20 -1.60 -7.50 -17.41
C ARG A 20 -2.30 -6.55 -16.44
N ARG A 21 -1.70 -6.30 -15.27
CA ARG A 21 -2.17 -5.34 -14.26
C ARG A 21 -0.98 -4.52 -13.76
N PRO A 22 -0.74 -3.32 -14.30
CA PRO A 22 0.39 -2.50 -13.87
C PRO A 22 0.34 -2.23 -12.36
N PRO A 23 1.48 -2.34 -11.65
CA PRO A 23 1.56 -2.03 -10.23
C PRO A 23 1.41 -0.53 -10.00
N TRP A 24 0.99 -0.16 -8.80
CA TRP A 24 1.00 1.21 -8.32
C TRP A 24 2.37 1.57 -7.77
N ARG A 25 2.70 2.87 -7.77
CA ARG A 25 3.90 3.39 -7.09
C ARG A 25 3.79 3.09 -5.58
N PRO A 26 4.75 2.40 -4.95
CA PRO A 26 4.71 2.13 -3.50
C PRO A 26 4.63 3.40 -2.65
N GLN A 27 5.24 4.51 -3.11
CA GLN A 27 5.16 5.79 -2.42
C GLN A 27 3.73 6.36 -2.39
N SER A 28 2.93 6.13 -3.43
CA SER A 28 1.55 6.63 -3.48
C SER A 28 0.63 5.95 -2.46
N LEU A 29 1.02 4.79 -1.91
CA LEU A 29 0.30 4.11 -0.84
C LEU A 29 0.29 4.89 0.48
N ILE A 30 1.10 5.95 0.62
CA ILE A 30 1.08 6.81 1.81
C ILE A 30 -0.27 7.52 1.98
N PHE A 31 -0.93 7.89 0.88
CA PHE A 31 -2.25 8.54 0.93
C PHE A 31 -3.30 7.64 1.60
N PRO A 32 -3.57 6.42 1.09
CA PRO A 32 -4.52 5.53 1.75
C PRO A 32 -4.03 5.06 3.13
N ALA A 33 -2.74 5.08 3.42
CA ALA A 33 -2.22 4.79 4.76
C ALA A 33 -2.62 5.86 5.78
N VAL A 34 -2.43 7.14 5.45
CA VAL A 34 -2.72 8.26 6.35
C VAL A 34 -4.22 8.43 6.54
N PHE A 35 -5.01 8.34 5.46
CA PHE A 35 -6.45 8.59 5.52
C PHE A 35 -7.29 7.35 5.84
N GLY A 36 -6.85 6.18 5.39
CA GLY A 36 -7.56 4.91 5.55
C GLY A 36 -7.04 4.03 6.69
N GLY A 37 -5.89 4.37 7.29
CA GLY A 37 -5.29 3.61 8.38
C GLY A 37 -4.55 2.35 7.93
N PRO A 38 -4.03 1.56 8.90
CA PRO A 38 -3.30 0.31 8.66
C PRO A 38 -4.06 -0.66 7.76
N THR A 39 -5.37 -0.84 7.93
CA THR A 39 -6.12 -1.86 7.15
C THR A 39 -6.17 -1.50 5.66
N ALA A 40 -6.45 -0.24 5.34
CA ALA A 40 -6.52 0.22 3.95
C ALA A 40 -5.18 0.03 3.22
N VAL A 41 -4.08 0.46 3.84
CA VAL A 41 -2.75 0.30 3.23
C VAL A 41 -2.30 -1.16 3.17
N THR A 42 -2.61 -2.00 4.18
CA THR A 42 -2.28 -3.43 4.14
C THR A 42 -2.91 -4.11 2.94
N VAL A 43 -4.21 -3.91 2.72
CA VAL A 43 -4.93 -4.54 1.60
C VAL A 43 -4.34 -4.07 0.27
N LEU A 44 -4.17 -2.76 0.09
CA LEU A 44 -3.58 -2.23 -1.15
C LEU A 44 -2.15 -2.69 -1.36
N ALA A 45 -1.34 -2.75 -0.32
CA ALA A 45 0.03 -3.24 -0.38
C ALA A 45 0.10 -4.73 -0.76
N LEU A 46 -0.79 -5.58 -0.23
CA LEU A 46 -0.87 -6.99 -0.61
C LEU A 46 -1.29 -7.15 -2.09
N VAL A 47 -2.28 -6.38 -2.54
CA VAL A 47 -2.69 -6.37 -3.96
C VAL A 47 -1.54 -5.88 -4.85
N ASN A 48 -0.83 -4.83 -4.44
CA ASN A 48 0.32 -4.32 -5.20
C ASN A 48 1.48 -5.31 -5.23
N GLY A 49 1.74 -6.00 -4.10
CA GLY A 49 2.76 -7.03 -3.98
C GLY A 49 2.50 -8.19 -4.96
N ARG A 50 1.24 -8.59 -5.12
CA ARG A 50 0.84 -9.58 -6.14
C ARG A 50 1.09 -9.09 -7.57
N ARG A 51 0.80 -7.81 -7.87
CA ARG A 51 1.10 -7.20 -9.19
C ARG A 51 2.59 -7.12 -9.48
N LEU A 52 3.41 -6.94 -8.44
CA LEU A 52 4.88 -6.88 -8.51
C LEU A 52 5.57 -8.25 -8.49
N GLY A 53 4.83 -9.35 -8.29
CA GLY A 53 5.43 -10.67 -8.12
C GLY A 53 6.27 -10.79 -6.85
N ALA A 54 5.89 -10.08 -5.77
CA ALA A 54 6.63 -10.09 -4.52
C ALA A 54 6.65 -11.49 -3.87
N SER A 55 7.73 -11.81 -3.16
CA SER A 55 7.89 -13.10 -2.50
C SER A 55 6.85 -13.33 -1.40
N ARG A 56 6.67 -14.59 -0.99
CA ARG A 56 5.78 -14.94 0.14
C ARG A 56 6.20 -14.22 1.43
N LEU A 57 7.51 -14.10 1.69
CA LEU A 57 8.03 -13.39 2.85
C LEU A 57 7.67 -11.90 2.84
N ALA A 58 7.71 -11.24 1.68
CA ALA A 58 7.28 -9.84 1.57
C ALA A 58 5.78 -9.68 1.87
N HIS A 59 4.94 -10.62 1.40
CA HIS A 59 3.51 -10.62 1.72
C HIS A 59 3.26 -10.84 3.22
N LEU A 60 3.97 -11.78 3.84
CA LEU A 60 3.87 -12.03 5.27
C LEU A 60 4.36 -10.84 6.11
N ALA A 61 5.41 -10.15 5.68
CA ALA A 61 5.90 -8.94 6.34
C ALA A 61 4.84 -7.82 6.32
N VAL A 62 4.21 -7.58 5.16
CA VAL A 62 3.12 -6.59 5.03
C VAL A 62 1.90 -6.99 5.85
N LEU A 63 1.50 -8.26 5.82
CA LEU A 63 0.36 -8.76 6.58
C LEU A 63 0.62 -8.66 8.09
N GLY A 64 1.79 -9.10 8.55
CA GLY A 64 2.21 -9.00 9.95
C GLY A 64 2.28 -7.56 10.43
N ALA A 65 2.85 -6.65 9.62
CA ALA A 65 2.85 -5.22 9.92
C ALA A 65 1.44 -4.64 10.00
N GLY A 66 0.55 -5.05 9.08
CA GLY A 66 -0.86 -4.65 9.09
C GLY A 66 -1.59 -5.05 10.37
N LEU A 67 -1.45 -6.31 10.77
CA LEU A 67 -2.02 -6.83 12.01
C LEU A 67 -1.43 -6.12 13.23
N ALA A 68 -0.12 -5.95 13.30
CA ALA A 68 0.54 -5.23 14.38
C ALA A 68 0.09 -3.76 14.45
N GLY A 69 -0.05 -3.09 13.31
CA GLY A 69 -0.53 -1.72 13.21
C GLY A 69 -1.98 -1.56 13.67
N LEU A 70 -2.85 -2.51 13.31
CA LEU A 70 -4.24 -2.53 13.75
C LEU A 70 -4.34 -2.75 15.27
N VAL A 71 -3.61 -3.74 15.80
CA VAL A 71 -3.56 -4.01 17.25
C VAL A 71 -3.03 -2.79 18.00
N ALA A 72 -1.90 -2.22 17.57
CA ALA A 72 -1.32 -1.03 18.18
C ALA A 72 -2.29 0.17 18.17
N ARG A 73 -3.02 0.36 17.06
CA ARG A 73 -4.05 1.41 16.99
C ARG A 73 -5.14 1.20 18.03
N LEU A 74 -5.66 -0.02 18.17
CA LEU A 74 -6.71 -0.35 19.14
C LEU A 74 -6.22 -0.16 20.57
N THR A 75 -5.06 -0.71 20.92
CA THR A 75 -4.52 -0.62 22.29
C THR A 75 -4.22 0.81 22.69
N VAL A 76 -3.59 1.60 21.80
CA VAL A 76 -3.30 3.02 22.06
C VAL A 76 -4.58 3.84 22.17
N THR A 77 -5.57 3.58 21.32
CA THR A 77 -6.84 4.31 21.37
C THR A 77 -7.60 4.02 22.66
N LEU A 78 -7.60 2.76 23.13
CA LEU A 78 -8.18 2.37 24.41
C LEU A 78 -7.43 2.97 25.61
N ALA A 79 -6.09 2.95 25.58
CA ALA A 79 -5.27 3.49 26.66
C ALA A 79 -5.37 5.02 26.82
N ILE A 80 -5.69 5.73 25.75
CA ILE A 80 -5.83 7.21 25.74
C ILE A 80 -7.31 7.63 25.88
N TYR A 81 -8.24 6.69 26.00
CA TYR A 81 -9.68 6.98 26.00
C TYR A 81 -10.15 7.77 27.24
N ASP A 82 -9.32 7.88 28.28
CA ASP A 82 -9.78 8.17 29.65
C ASP A 82 -9.84 9.65 30.07
N ASP A 83 -9.64 10.63 29.18
CA ASP A 83 -9.82 12.03 29.58
C ASP A 83 -10.34 12.90 28.43
N GLY A 84 -11.34 13.73 28.72
CA GLY A 84 -12.17 14.52 27.80
C GLY A 84 -11.46 15.58 26.92
N ALA A 85 -10.18 15.42 26.61
CA ALA A 85 -9.43 16.23 25.64
C ALA A 85 -9.46 15.60 24.23
N GLY A 86 -9.39 16.45 23.21
CA GLY A 86 -9.63 16.11 21.79
C GLY A 86 -8.94 14.82 21.31
N ARG A 87 -9.77 13.88 20.84
CA ARG A 87 -9.40 12.51 20.43
C ARG A 87 -8.27 12.47 19.39
N PRO A 88 -7.05 12.01 19.73
CA PRO A 88 -5.97 11.86 18.75
C PRO A 88 -6.11 10.60 17.87
N GLY A 89 -7.26 9.91 17.89
CA GLY A 89 -7.45 8.63 17.17
C GLY A 89 -7.19 8.70 15.66
N ARG A 90 -7.39 9.87 15.03
CA ARG A 90 -6.97 10.11 13.63
C ARG A 90 -5.45 10.11 13.46
N LEU A 91 -4.72 10.75 14.36
CA LEU A 91 -3.26 10.79 14.34
C LEU A 91 -2.68 9.40 14.61
N VAL A 92 -3.21 8.68 15.61
CA VAL A 92 -2.79 7.30 15.92
C VAL A 92 -3.01 6.39 14.71
N GLY A 93 -4.18 6.49 14.07
CA GLY A 93 -4.48 5.75 12.84
C GLY A 93 -3.54 6.08 11.68
N ALA A 94 -3.24 7.36 11.47
CA ALA A 94 -2.31 7.81 10.43
C ALA A 94 -0.88 7.34 10.68
N LEU A 95 -0.41 7.36 11.94
CA LEU A 95 0.91 6.84 12.33
C LEU A 95 0.99 5.32 12.14
N ALA A 96 -0.01 4.58 12.62
CA ALA A 96 -0.09 3.14 12.43
C ALA A 96 -0.09 2.77 10.94
N GLY A 97 -0.90 3.47 10.13
CA GLY A 97 -0.91 3.32 8.68
C GLY A 97 0.45 3.65 8.06
N GLY A 98 1.08 4.74 8.48
CA GLY A 98 2.41 5.14 8.04
C GLY A 98 3.49 4.09 8.31
N LEU A 99 3.45 3.44 9.47
CA LEU A 99 4.37 2.34 9.79
C LEU A 99 4.17 1.13 8.88
N VAL A 100 2.91 0.75 8.60
CA VAL A 100 2.62 -0.32 7.63
C VAL A 100 3.09 0.07 6.23
N TRP A 101 2.88 1.33 5.83
CA TRP A 101 3.37 1.87 4.57
C TRP A 101 4.89 1.77 4.45
N LEU A 102 5.66 2.05 5.51
CA LEU A 102 7.12 1.91 5.50
C LEU A 102 7.54 0.46 5.19
N VAL A 103 6.88 -0.52 5.79
CA VAL A 103 7.14 -1.95 5.52
C VAL A 103 6.80 -2.30 4.07
N ALA A 104 5.65 -1.84 3.57
CA ALA A 104 5.25 -2.04 2.18
C ALA A 104 6.24 -1.38 1.21
N ALA A 105 6.66 -0.14 1.46
CA ALA A 105 7.62 0.58 0.66
C ALA A 105 8.98 -0.12 0.67
N ALA A 106 9.48 -0.54 1.83
CA ALA A 106 10.77 -1.24 1.95
C ALA A 106 10.79 -2.56 1.17
N THR A 107 9.71 -3.33 1.25
CA THR A 107 9.59 -4.64 0.58
C THR A 107 9.34 -4.52 -0.93
N GLN A 108 8.67 -3.46 -1.39
CA GLN A 108 8.25 -3.32 -2.78
C GLN A 108 9.11 -2.37 -3.62
N LYS A 109 9.88 -1.46 -3.02
CA LYS A 109 10.65 -0.43 -3.72
C LYS A 109 11.63 -1.01 -4.75
N ARG A 110 12.35 -2.08 -4.41
CA ARG A 110 13.30 -2.73 -5.33
C ARG A 110 12.61 -3.35 -6.54
N LEU A 111 11.50 -4.05 -6.31
CA LEU A 111 10.71 -4.69 -7.36
C LEU A 111 10.09 -3.66 -8.30
N PHE A 112 9.55 -2.58 -7.73
CA PHE A 112 8.96 -1.50 -8.51
C PHE A 112 10.02 -0.74 -9.33
N ARG A 113 11.21 -0.51 -8.79
CA ARG A 113 12.33 0.07 -9.55
C ARG A 113 12.74 -0.82 -10.73
N ALA A 114 12.81 -2.14 -10.52
CA ALA A 114 13.11 -3.08 -11.61
C ALA A 114 12.02 -3.06 -12.69
N TYR A 115 10.75 -2.90 -12.31
CA TYR A 115 9.64 -2.72 -13.24
C TYR A 115 9.78 -1.43 -14.08
N GLU A 116 10.10 -0.30 -13.46
CA GLU A 116 10.31 0.98 -14.18
C GLU A 116 11.51 0.92 -15.12
N LEU A 117 12.62 0.29 -14.71
CA LEU A 117 13.81 0.11 -15.55
C LEU A 117 13.55 -0.76 -16.79
N ARG A 118 12.51 -1.60 -16.76
CA ARG A 118 12.05 -2.38 -17.91
C ARG A 118 11.06 -1.62 -18.80
N GLY A 119 10.89 -0.31 -18.57
CA GLY A 119 9.95 0.54 -19.32
C GLY A 119 8.52 0.52 -18.81
N GLY A 120 8.26 -0.17 -17.68
CA GLY A 120 6.93 -0.27 -17.09
C GLY A 120 6.42 1.08 -16.56
N ARG A 121 5.15 1.40 -16.84
CA ARG A 121 4.48 2.60 -16.33
C ARG A 121 3.57 2.27 -15.15
N PRO A 122 3.55 3.08 -14.08
CA PRO A 122 2.68 2.83 -12.93
C PRO A 122 1.21 3.04 -13.27
N ALA A 123 0.36 2.23 -12.66
CA ALA A 123 -1.08 2.45 -12.66
C ALA A 123 -1.46 3.62 -11.75
N SER A 124 -2.57 4.27 -12.06
CA SER A 124 -3.19 5.24 -11.15
C SER A 124 -3.75 4.55 -9.91
N LEU A 125 -3.43 5.08 -8.73
CA LEU A 125 -3.95 4.63 -7.45
C LEU A 125 -5.20 5.41 -7.01
N TRP A 126 -5.62 6.44 -7.73
CA TRP A 126 -6.67 7.36 -7.25
C TRP A 126 -7.99 6.66 -6.90
N LEU A 127 -8.56 5.93 -7.86
CA LEU A 127 -9.80 5.16 -7.68
C LEU A 127 -9.67 4.05 -6.62
N PRO A 128 -8.71 3.10 -6.73
CA PRO A 128 -8.58 2.03 -5.73
C PRO A 128 -8.18 2.56 -4.35
N GLY A 129 -7.39 3.63 -4.29
CA GLY A 129 -6.99 4.31 -3.07
C GLY A 129 -8.19 4.94 -2.37
N LEU A 130 -8.99 5.72 -3.09
CA LEU A 130 -10.21 6.33 -2.55
C LEU A 130 -11.20 5.26 -2.08
N GLY A 131 -11.43 4.21 -2.88
CA GLY A 131 -12.30 3.10 -2.49
C GLY A 131 -11.82 2.40 -1.23
N ALA A 132 -10.52 2.16 -1.08
CA ALA A 132 -9.96 1.56 0.13
C ALA A 132 -10.11 2.47 1.36
N VAL A 133 -9.90 3.78 1.23
CA VAL A 133 -10.09 4.74 2.32
C VAL A 133 -11.55 4.76 2.77
N LEU A 134 -12.49 4.86 1.82
CA LEU A 134 -13.91 4.93 2.13
C LEU A 134 -14.44 3.63 2.73
N LEU A 135 -14.02 2.46 2.21
CA LEU A 135 -14.53 1.18 2.69
C LEU A 135 -13.78 0.70 3.94
N LEU A 136 -12.46 0.52 3.84
CA LEU A 136 -11.65 -0.07 4.91
C LEU A 136 -11.39 0.95 6.02
N GLY A 137 -11.16 2.21 5.67
CA GLY A 137 -11.00 3.27 6.67
C GLY A 137 -12.28 3.50 7.49
N PHE A 138 -13.45 3.46 6.86
CA PHE A 138 -14.72 3.51 7.57
C PHE A 138 -14.94 2.29 8.46
N THR A 139 -14.71 1.08 7.92
CA THR A 139 -14.83 -0.18 8.68
C THR A 139 -13.91 -0.17 9.90
N GLU A 140 -12.67 0.29 9.74
CA GLU A 140 -11.71 0.42 10.83
C GLU A 140 -12.13 1.48 11.86
N ALA A 141 -12.70 2.60 11.42
CA ALA A 141 -13.25 3.61 12.34
C ALA A 141 -14.42 3.06 13.17
N VAL A 142 -15.34 2.34 12.54
CA VAL A 142 -16.46 1.68 13.24
C VAL A 142 -15.94 0.67 14.25
N LEU A 143 -14.97 -0.16 13.87
CA LEU A 143 -14.35 -1.13 14.78
C LEU A 143 -13.76 -0.44 16.01
N VAL A 144 -12.99 0.63 15.82
CA VAL A 144 -12.41 1.40 16.93
C VAL A 144 -13.50 1.98 17.83
N SER A 145 -14.57 2.55 17.25
CA SER A 145 -15.68 3.09 18.02
C SER A 145 -16.43 2.03 18.82
N LEU A 146 -16.66 0.84 18.25
CA LEU A 146 -17.31 -0.27 18.95
C LEU A 146 -16.45 -0.78 20.10
N VAL A 147 -15.15 -0.97 19.86
CA VAL A 147 -14.20 -1.45 20.88
C VAL A 147 -14.05 -0.45 22.01
N ALA A 148 -14.07 0.86 21.71
CA ALA A 148 -13.95 1.89 22.73
C ALA A 148 -15.27 2.19 23.47
N ALA A 149 -16.41 1.66 23.01
CA ALA A 149 -17.70 1.80 23.67
C ALA A 149 -18.12 0.54 24.46
N ALA A 150 -17.33 -0.53 24.38
CA ALA A 150 -17.55 -1.80 25.07
C ALA A 150 -16.79 -1.83 26.41
#